data_AF-A0A081Q3J4-F1
#
_entry.id   AF-A0A081Q3J4-F1
#
_cell.length_a   1.000
_cell.length_b   1.000
_cell.length_c   1.000
_cell.angle_alpha   90.00
_cell.angle_beta   90.00
_cell.angle_gamma   90.00
#
_symmetry.space_group_name_H-M   'P 1'
#
loop_
_entity.id
_entity.type
_entity.pdbx_description
1 polymer ?
#
loop_
_entity_poly.entity_id
_entity_poly.type
_entity_poly.pdbx_seq_one_letter_code
_entity_poly.pdbx_strand_id
1 'polypeptide(L)' 'MNKQTDFLVVKNSFVSGMARVIDIGSRRNKESYNRSKTGKEADKRAILNDWSMIGQDIWGAYAKFKQENQL' A
#
# COMPACT_ATOMS: atom_id res chain seq x y z
N MET A 1 14.14 1.65 -7.95
CA MET A 1 12.94 2.44 -7.60
C MET A 1 12.11 1.57 -6.67
N ASN A 2 12.05 1.87 -5.37
CA ASN A 2 11.19 1.13 -4.44
C ASN A 2 9.74 1.36 -4.87
N LYS A 3 9.09 0.42 -5.57
CA LYS A 3 7.67 0.61 -5.86
C LYS A 3 6.92 0.26 -4.58
N GLN A 4 6.15 1.21 -4.09
CA GLN A 4 5.22 0.98 -3.00
C GLN A 4 3.82 0.84 -3.60
N THR A 5 3.03 -0.10 -3.08
CA THR A 5 1.61 -0.25 -3.44
C THR A 5 0.75 0.34 -2.33
N ASP A 6 0.98 1.61 -2.05
CA ASP A 6 0.28 2.38 -1.02
C ASP A 6 -1.11 2.85 -1.45
N PHE A 7 -1.53 2.53 -2.67
CA PHE A 7 -2.83 2.97 -3.19
C PHE A 7 -3.99 2.62 -2.25
N LEU A 8 -3.97 1.46 -1.59
CA LEU A 8 -5.02 1.05 -0.65
C LEU A 8 -4.72 1.44 0.80
N VAL A 9 -3.54 2.00 1.07
CA VAL A 9 -3.08 2.36 2.41
C VAL A 9 -3.29 3.86 2.63
N VAL A 10 -3.89 4.21 3.76
CA VAL A 10 -3.99 5.63 4.13
C VAL A 10 -2.61 6.16 4.49
N LYS A 11 -2.25 7.30 3.92
CA LYS A 11 -1.07 8.04 4.33
C LYS A 11 -1.27 8.56 5.75
N ASN A 12 -0.68 7.87 6.72
CA ASN A 12 -0.86 8.17 8.13
C ASN A 12 0.09 9.28 8.61
N SER A 13 -0.38 10.10 9.55
CA SER A 13 0.43 11.07 10.29
C SER A 13 -0.09 11.18 11.72
N PHE A 14 0.77 11.61 12.65
CA PHE A 14 0.39 11.77 14.06
C PHE A 14 -0.84 12.69 14.24
N VAL A 15 -0.83 13.84 13.54
CA VAL A 15 -1.94 14.80 13.56
C VAL A 15 -3.22 14.20 12.96
N SER A 16 -3.11 13.43 11.87
CA SER A 16 -4.25 12.73 11.27
C SER A 16 -4.83 11.69 12.23
N GLY A 17 -3.98 10.98 12.98
CA GLY A 17 -4.37 10.04 14.02
C GLY A 17 -5.12 10.72 15.17
N MET A 18 -4.60 11.81 15.73
CA MET A 18 -5.29 12.56 16.79
C MET A 18 -6.66 13.11 16.33
N ALA A 19 -6.72 13.63 15.11
CA ALA A 19 -7.97 14.13 14.53
C ALA A 19 -9.03 13.02 14.35
N ARG A 20 -8.61 11.76 14.14
CA ARG A 20 -9.53 10.61 14.09
C ARG A 20 -10.11 10.25 15.45
N VAL A 21 -9.33 10.37 16.54
CA VAL A 21 -9.80 10.07 17.91
C VAL A 21 -10.93 11.01 18.33
N ILE A 22 -10.87 12.28 17.89
CA ILE A 22 -11.86 13.31 18.22
C ILE A 22 -13.04 13.31 17.21
N ASP A 23 -12.91 12.66 16.05
CA ASP A 23 -13.96 12.51 15.04
C ASP A 23 -14.97 11.41 15.41
N ILE A 24 -15.73 11.63 16.49
CA ILE A 24 -16.78 10.70 16.98
C ILE A 24 -17.84 10.42 15.91
N GLY A 25 -18.06 11.35 14.98
CA GLY A 25 -18.99 11.21 13.85
C GLY A 25 -18.44 10.45 12.63
N SER A 26 -17.17 10.01 12.65
CA SER A 26 -16.53 9.25 11.57
C SER A 26 -16.59 9.93 10.19
N ARG A 27 -16.69 11.27 10.15
CA ARG A 27 -16.84 12.01 8.89
C ARG A 27 -15.54 12.03 8.10
N ARG A 28 -14.39 12.08 8.79
CA ARG A 28 -13.05 12.10 8.16
C ARG A 28 -12.65 10.73 7.61
N ASN A 29 -13.21 9.64 8.14
CA ASN A 29 -12.86 8.30 7.66
C ASN A 29 -13.23 8.11 6.20
N LYS A 30 -14.41 8.60 5.78
CA LYS A 30 -14.89 8.48 4.38
C LYS A 30 -13.92 9.11 3.37
N GLU A 31 -13.34 10.26 3.67
CA GLU A 31 -12.45 10.99 2.74
C GLU A 31 -11.00 10.50 2.79
N SER A 32 -10.64 9.69 3.79
CA SER A 32 -9.24 9.32 4.02
C SER A 32 -8.74 8.12 3.20
N TYR A 33 -9.64 7.32 2.63
CA TYR A 33 -9.30 6.14 1.84
C TYR A 33 -9.47 6.42 0.34
N ASN A 34 -8.49 6.00 -0.46
CA ASN A 34 -8.66 5.96 -1.90
C ASN A 34 -9.81 5.00 -2.25
N ARG A 35 -10.69 5.45 -3.15
CA ARG A 35 -11.82 4.65 -3.62
C ARG A 35 -11.69 4.35 -5.10
N SER A 36 -12.16 3.17 -5.49
CA SER A 36 -12.35 2.81 -6.89
C SER A 36 -13.79 3.14 -7.30
N LYS A 37 -14.00 3.44 -8.59
CA LYS A 37 -15.33 3.80 -9.10
C LYS A 37 -16.26 2.59 -9.17
N THR A 38 -15.69 1.39 -9.31
CA THR A 38 -16.42 0.12 -9.40
C THR A 38 -15.70 -0.97 -8.59
N GLY A 39 -16.43 -2.02 -8.21
CA GLY A 39 -15.84 -3.20 -7.55
C GLY A 39 -14.75 -3.85 -8.42
N LYS A 40 -15.01 -4.04 -9.72
CA LYS A 40 -14.05 -4.61 -10.68
C LYS A 40 -12.74 -3.83 -10.76
N GLU A 41 -12.79 -2.49 -10.66
CA GLU A 41 -11.59 -1.66 -10.60
C GLU A 41 -10.83 -1.84 -9.28
N ALA A 42 -11.55 -1.99 -8.15
CA ALA A 42 -10.93 -2.30 -6.87
C ALA A 42 -10.21 -3.65 -6.91
N ASP A 43 -10.85 -4.70 -7.41
CA ASP A 43 -10.28 -6.06 -7.50
C ASP A 43 -9.03 -6.05 -8.39
N LYS A 44 -9.11 -5.41 -9.56
CA LYS A 44 -7.97 -5.27 -10.47
C LYS A 44 -6.79 -4.59 -9.78
N ARG A 45 -7.03 -3.50 -9.04
CA ARG A 45 -5.96 -2.77 -8.34
C ARG A 45 -5.36 -3.60 -7.21
N ALA A 46 -6.17 -4.31 -6.44
CA ALA A 46 -5.71 -5.18 -5.36
C ALA A 46 -4.78 -6.28 -5.91
N ILE A 47 -5.24 -7.03 -6.91
CA ILE A 47 -4.47 -8.12 -7.53
C ILE A 47 -3.15 -7.61 -8.12
N LEU A 48 -3.18 -6.51 -8.86
CA LEU A 48 -1.97 -5.93 -9.45
C LEU A 48 -0.96 -5.48 -8.39
N ASN A 49 -1.44 -4.92 -7.29
CA ASN A 49 -0.59 -4.49 -6.19
C ASN A 49 0.09 -5.69 -5.52
N ASP A 50 -0.67 -6.73 -5.19
CA ASP A 50 -0.15 -7.94 -4.53
C ASP A 50 0.95 -8.61 -5.37
N TRP A 51 0.70 -8.80 -6.67
CA TRP A 51 1.70 -9.36 -7.58
C TRP A 51 2.93 -8.46 -7.75
N SER A 52 2.74 -7.14 -7.73
CA SER A 52 3.87 -6.20 -7.81
C SER A 52 4.74 -6.20 -6.56
N MET A 53 4.21 -6.55 -5.39
CA MET A 53 5.00 -6.72 -4.16
C MET A 53 5.74 -8.07 -4.18
N ILE A 54 5.04 -9.16 -4.50
CA ILE A 54 5.64 -10.50 -4.63
C ILE A 54 6.84 -10.46 -5.59
N GLY A 55 6.68 -9.85 -6.77
CA GLY A 55 7.78 -9.74 -7.73
C GLY A 55 8.97 -8.93 -7.20
N GLN A 56 8.73 -7.91 -6.38
CA GLN A 56 9.80 -7.16 -5.75
C GLN A 56 10.52 -7.96 -4.67
N ASP A 57 9.78 -8.73 -3.86
CA ASP A 57 10.38 -9.59 -2.84
C ASP A 57 11.25 -10.68 -3.46
N ILE A 58 10.79 -11.29 -4.55
CA ILE A 58 11.58 -12.27 -5.32
C ILE A 58 12.86 -11.64 -5.87
N TRP A 59 12.78 -10.45 -6.46
CA TRP A 59 13.96 -9.73 -6.95
C TRP A 59 14.89 -9.26 -5.86
N GLY A 60 14.36 -8.81 -4.72
CA GLY A 60 15.15 -8.47 -3.55
C GLY A 60 15.92 -9.69 -3.03
N ALA A 61 15.25 -10.83 -2.91
CA ALA A 61 15.88 -12.09 -2.48
C ALA A 61 16.96 -12.56 -3.46
N TYR A 62 16.68 -12.51 -4.77
CA TYR A 62 17.65 -12.87 -5.80
C TYR A 62 18.88 -11.94 -5.78
N ALA A 63 18.68 -10.62 -5.72
CA ALA A 63 19.76 -9.66 -5.66
C ALA A 63 20.64 -9.87 -4.42
N LYS A 64 20.03 -10.13 -3.26
CA LYS A 64 20.73 -10.46 -2.02
C LYS A 64 21.54 -11.76 -2.17
N PHE A 65 20.94 -12.82 -2.70
CA PHE A 65 21.64 -14.08 -2.96
C PHE A 65 22.85 -13.87 -3.89
N LYS A 66 22.67 -13.12 -4.97
CA LYS A 66 23.74 -12.80 -5.93
C LYS A 66 24.89 -12.08 -5.25
N GLN A 67 24.60 -11.09 -4.41
CA GLN A 67 25.59 -10.32 -3.64
C GLN A 67 26.37 -11.20 -2.65
N GLU A 68 25.67 -12.06 -1.89
CA GLU A 68 26.27 -12.95 -0.91
C GLU A 68 27.18 -14.02 -1.54
N ASN A 69 26.85 -14.44 -2.77
CA ASN A 69 27.57 -15.50 -3.48
C ASN A 69 28.53 -14.99 -4.58
N GLN A 70 28.75 -13.67 -4.67
CA GLN A 70 29.66 -13.02 -5.63
C GLN A 70 29.42 -13.43 -7.10
N LEU A 71 28.16 -13.64 -7.48
CA LEU A 71 27.73 -13.92 -8.85
C LEU A 71 27.47 -12.63 -9.66
#